data_AF-A0A350ERD4-F1
#
_entry.id   AF-A0A350ERD4-F1
#
_cell.length_a   1.000
_cell.length_b   1.000
_cell.length_c   1.000
_cell.angle_alpha   90.00
_cell.angle_beta   90.00
_cell.angle_gamma   90.00
#
_symmetry.space_group_name_H-M   'P 1'
#
loop_
_entity.id
_entity.type
_entity.pdbx_description
1 polymer ?
#
loop_
_entity_poly.entity_id
_entity_poly.type
_entity_poly.pdbx_seq_one_letter_code
_entity_poly.pdbx_strand_id
1 'polypeptide(L)'
;MTHTQPDFSSIFHQTFAALNGPVRYCIRQDGNLLHDLAFLSSLTHDARILSRDVLPEKGAITIALNRDCWERGYTKHERSLELHVADSALHLTGVQKVRWRYTNQVTGQPWLDYLWIDRRFRRKSQFEFYLIGEHWRCTITLAGDDWTIRLIDAEMPYLWSFRNEKSPDE
;
A
#
# COMPACT_ATOMS: atom_id res chain seq x y z
N MET A 1 33.98 -13.97 -10.10
CA MET A 1 33.50 -13.20 -8.93
C MET A 1 32.01 -13.44 -8.84
N THR A 2 31.54 -14.09 -7.78
CA THR A 2 30.10 -14.26 -7.51
C THR A 2 29.56 -12.92 -7.03
N HIS A 3 28.74 -12.26 -7.85
CA HIS A 3 27.99 -11.11 -7.39
C HIS A 3 26.93 -11.59 -6.40
N THR A 4 27.15 -11.36 -5.11
CA THR A 4 26.12 -11.59 -4.10
C THR A 4 25.01 -10.57 -4.31
N GLN A 5 23.79 -11.05 -4.57
CA GLN A 5 22.64 -10.19 -4.71
C GLN A 5 22.34 -9.50 -3.35
N PRO A 6 21.96 -8.20 -3.35
CA PRO A 6 21.54 -7.54 -2.11
C PRO A 6 20.33 -8.23 -1.48
N ASP A 7 20.37 -8.38 -0.15
CA ASP A 7 19.22 -8.84 0.63
C ASP A 7 18.24 -7.69 0.82
N PHE A 8 17.27 -7.60 -0.09
CA PHE A 8 16.24 -6.55 -0.08
C PHE A 8 15.32 -6.63 1.15
N SER A 9 15.11 -7.82 1.72
CA SER A 9 14.35 -7.98 2.95
C SER A 9 15.08 -7.32 4.12
N SER A 10 16.39 -7.54 4.21
CA SER A 10 17.23 -6.86 5.21
C SER A 10 17.18 -5.32 5.05
N ILE A 11 17.30 -4.82 3.82
CA ILE A 11 17.21 -3.37 3.55
C ILE A 11 15.85 -2.81 3.95
N PHE A 12 14.76 -3.50 3.62
CA PHE A 12 13.41 -3.10 3.98
C PHE A 12 13.23 -2.97 5.50
N HIS A 13 13.59 -4.01 6.25
CA HIS A 13 13.51 -3.97 7.71
C HIS A 13 14.45 -2.92 8.31
N GLN A 14 15.67 -2.76 7.82
CA GLN A 14 16.55 -1.70 8.32
C GLN A 14 15.96 -0.30 8.09
N THR A 15 15.28 -0.11 6.96
CA THR A 15 14.69 1.19 6.59
C THR A 15 13.46 1.52 7.45
N PHE A 16 12.60 0.53 7.71
CA PHE A 16 11.28 0.78 8.30
C PHE A 16 11.10 0.19 9.71
N ALA A 17 11.79 -0.88 10.10
CA ALA A 17 11.68 -1.47 11.44
C ALA A 17 12.22 -0.55 12.54
N ALA A 18 13.16 0.33 12.22
CA ALA A 18 13.67 1.34 13.15
C ALA A 18 12.65 2.46 13.43
N LEU A 19 11.54 2.53 12.69
CA LEU A 19 10.49 3.51 12.93
C LEU A 19 9.72 3.15 14.20
N ASN A 20 9.93 3.92 15.27
CA ASN A 20 9.12 3.85 16.48
C ASN A 20 7.77 4.58 16.33
N GLY A 21 7.26 4.70 15.10
CA GLY A 21 6.11 5.55 14.77
C GLY A 21 5.25 5.02 13.63
N PRO A 22 4.20 5.77 13.26
CA PRO A 22 3.37 5.51 12.09
C PRO A 22 4.18 5.70 10.80
N VAL A 23 3.97 4.84 9.81
CA VAL A 23 4.60 4.94 8.49
C VAL A 23 4.02 6.13 7.72
N ARG A 24 4.93 6.95 7.18
CA ARG A 24 4.63 7.99 6.21
C ARG A 24 5.59 7.86 5.05
N TYR A 25 5.07 7.49 3.90
CA TYR A 25 5.91 7.17 2.75
C TYR A 25 5.37 7.85 1.49
N CYS A 26 6.23 8.56 0.76
CA CYS A 26 5.87 9.27 -0.47
C CYS A 26 6.84 8.83 -1.57
N ILE A 27 6.31 8.38 -2.70
CA ILE A 27 7.17 7.99 -3.82
C ILE A 27 7.71 9.22 -4.55
N ARG A 28 8.97 9.15 -4.97
CA ARG A 28 9.62 10.17 -5.80
C ARG A 28 9.38 9.88 -7.28
N GLN A 29 9.28 10.93 -8.08
CA GLN A 29 9.11 10.81 -9.54
C GLN A 29 10.44 10.73 -10.32
N ASP A 30 11.57 10.68 -9.61
CA ASP A 30 12.90 10.73 -10.20
C ASP A 30 13.43 9.34 -10.63
N GLY A 31 14.75 9.20 -10.74
CA GLY A 31 15.39 7.92 -11.08
C GLY A 31 15.07 6.78 -10.10
N ASN A 32 14.60 7.08 -8.89
CA ASN A 32 14.30 6.10 -7.85
C ASN A 32 12.85 5.60 -7.86
N LEU A 33 11.99 6.09 -8.76
CA LEU A 33 10.56 5.76 -8.77
C LEU A 33 10.25 4.26 -8.66
N LEU A 34 11.00 3.40 -9.36
CA LEU A 34 10.77 1.96 -9.33
C LEU A 34 11.16 1.33 -7.99
N HIS A 35 12.23 1.82 -7.36
CA HIS A 35 12.61 1.40 -6.01
C HIS A 35 11.56 1.86 -5.01
N ASP A 36 11.09 3.10 -5.15
CA ASP A 36 10.09 3.64 -4.25
C ASP A 36 8.76 2.89 -4.36
N LEU A 37 8.37 2.53 -5.57
CA LEU A 37 7.18 1.72 -5.83
C LEU A 37 7.33 0.31 -5.24
N ALA A 38 8.52 -0.30 -5.33
CA ALA A 38 8.76 -1.60 -4.72
C ALA A 38 8.58 -1.54 -3.19
N PHE A 39 9.16 -0.54 -2.53
CA PHE A 39 8.95 -0.33 -1.10
C PHE A 39 7.50 -0.03 -0.74
N LEU A 40 6.81 0.82 -1.51
CA LEU A 40 5.38 1.07 -1.30
C LEU A 40 4.57 -0.22 -1.42
N SER A 41 4.86 -1.04 -2.44
CA SER A 41 4.20 -2.33 -2.63
C SER A 41 4.47 -3.30 -1.47
N SER A 42 5.68 -3.31 -0.92
CA SER A 42 6.00 -4.09 0.29
C SER A 42 5.27 -3.59 1.54
N LEU A 43 5.16 -2.27 1.72
CA LEU A 43 4.45 -1.66 2.85
C LEU A 43 2.94 -1.88 2.80
N THR A 44 2.38 -2.08 1.61
CA THR A 44 0.94 -2.31 1.40
C THR A 44 0.60 -3.76 1.05
N HIS A 45 1.56 -4.66 1.13
CA HIS A 45 1.33 -6.08 0.85
C HIS A 45 0.34 -6.66 1.86
N ASP A 46 -0.63 -7.42 1.38
CA ASP A 46 -1.75 -7.98 2.15
C ASP A 46 -2.63 -6.91 2.84
N ALA A 47 -2.54 -5.64 2.41
CA ALA A 47 -3.43 -4.62 2.95
C ALA A 47 -4.88 -4.85 2.49
N ARG A 48 -5.81 -4.75 3.44
CA ARG A 48 -7.24 -4.85 3.16
C ARG A 48 -7.77 -3.49 2.73
N ILE A 49 -8.48 -3.45 1.60
CA ILE A 49 -9.14 -2.23 1.14
C ILE A 49 -10.48 -2.08 1.85
N LEU A 50 -10.63 -1.00 2.61
CA LEU A 50 -11.81 -0.75 3.45
C LEU A 50 -12.97 -0.14 2.66
N SER A 51 -12.70 0.55 1.55
CA SER A 51 -13.72 1.17 0.70
C SER A 51 -13.49 0.80 -0.76
N ARG A 52 -14.51 0.15 -1.36
CA ARG A 52 -14.52 -0.20 -2.78
C ARG A 52 -15.02 0.99 -3.61
N ASP A 53 -14.64 0.98 -4.88
CA ASP A 53 -15.21 1.88 -5.90
C ASP A 53 -15.08 3.38 -5.58
N VAL A 54 -13.98 3.75 -4.91
CA VAL A 54 -13.69 5.15 -4.58
C VAL A 54 -13.56 5.97 -5.86
N LEU A 55 -14.29 7.09 -5.91
CA LEU A 55 -14.25 8.04 -7.01
C LEU A 55 -13.25 9.17 -6.73
N PRO A 56 -12.59 9.71 -7.76
CA PRO A 56 -11.70 10.85 -7.57
C PRO A 56 -12.51 12.11 -7.24
N GLU A 57 -12.05 12.87 -6.24
CA GLU A 57 -12.56 14.19 -5.88
C GLU A 57 -11.48 15.24 -6.15
N LYS A 58 -11.78 16.26 -6.96
CA LYS A 58 -10.86 17.39 -7.26
C LYS A 58 -9.46 16.93 -7.71
N GLY A 59 -9.39 15.86 -8.52
CA GLY A 59 -8.12 15.33 -9.02
C GLY A 59 -7.31 14.54 -8.00
N ALA A 60 -7.92 14.13 -6.88
CA ALA A 60 -7.31 13.28 -5.87
C ALA A 60 -8.21 12.08 -5.53
N ILE A 61 -7.61 11.04 -4.99
CA ILE A 61 -8.31 9.88 -4.44
C ILE A 61 -7.63 9.43 -3.16
N THR A 62 -8.43 8.97 -2.20
CA THR A 62 -7.94 8.37 -0.96
C THR A 62 -8.52 6.98 -0.83
N ILE A 63 -7.63 5.98 -0.77
CA ILE A 63 -8.04 4.57 -0.59
C ILE A 63 -7.70 4.21 0.86
N ALA A 64 -8.73 3.96 1.66
CA ALA A 64 -8.57 3.51 3.03
C ALA A 64 -8.12 2.05 3.06
N LEU A 65 -7.10 1.77 3.86
CA LEU A 65 -6.43 0.48 4.00
C LEU A 65 -6.39 0.07 5.47
N ASN A 66 -6.41 -1.23 5.73
CA ASN A 66 -5.92 -1.82 6.98
C ASN A 66 -4.74 -2.70 6.59
N ARG A 67 -3.52 -2.31 6.95
CA ARG A 67 -2.30 -2.98 6.48
C ARG A 67 -1.69 -3.85 7.57
N ASP A 68 -1.15 -4.97 7.15
CA ASP A 68 -0.25 -5.78 7.96
C ASP A 68 1.14 -5.12 7.94
N CYS A 69 1.65 -4.78 9.12
CA CYS A 69 2.89 -4.02 9.29
C CYS A 69 4.11 -4.94 9.24
N TRP A 70 4.33 -5.56 8.07
CA TRP A 70 5.44 -6.49 7.81
C TRP A 70 6.81 -5.93 8.21
N GLU A 71 7.01 -4.61 8.12
CA GLU A 71 8.25 -3.95 8.50
C GLU A 71 8.64 -4.21 9.96
N ARG A 72 7.67 -4.44 10.85
CA ARG A 72 7.89 -4.70 12.28
C ARG A 72 8.18 -6.16 12.60
N GLY A 73 8.07 -7.06 11.62
CA GLY A 73 8.20 -8.49 11.81
C GLY A 73 7.12 -9.08 12.73
N TYR A 74 7.28 -10.36 13.05
CA TYR A 74 6.36 -11.08 13.92
C TYR A 74 6.66 -10.82 15.39
N THR A 75 5.61 -10.59 16.17
CA THR A 75 5.66 -10.61 17.64
C THR A 75 5.19 -11.97 18.14
N LYS A 76 5.93 -12.53 19.11
CA LYS A 76 5.57 -13.80 19.73
C LYS A 76 4.46 -13.55 20.76
N HIS A 77 3.25 -14.00 20.46
CA HIS A 77 2.14 -14.07 21.41
C HIS A 77 2.08 -15.48 22.02
N GLU A 78 1.38 -15.65 23.15
CA GLU A 78 1.38 -16.91 23.93
C GLU A 78 1.01 -18.16 23.11
N ARG A 79 0.24 -18.00 22.02
CA ARG A 79 -0.29 -19.10 21.20
C ARG A 79 -0.02 -18.98 19.70
N SER A 80 0.53 -17.87 19.23
CA SER A 80 0.73 -17.61 17.80
C SER A 80 1.80 -16.55 17.55
N LEU A 81 2.32 -16.53 16.31
CA LEU A 81 3.00 -15.35 15.78
C LEU A 81 1.94 -14.36 15.32
N GLU A 82 2.12 -13.09 15.67
CA GLU A 82 1.19 -12.03 15.33
C GLU A 82 1.91 -10.88 14.64
N LEU A 83 1.28 -10.32 13.62
CA LEU A 83 1.73 -9.09 12.97
C LEU A 83 1.03 -7.90 13.60
N HIS A 84 1.76 -6.78 13.65
CA HIS A 84 1.12 -5.51 13.93
C HIS A 84 0.25 -5.11 12.73
N VAL A 85 -0.83 -4.39 12.99
CA VAL A 85 -1.69 -3.80 11.98
C VAL A 85 -1.79 -2.29 12.18
N ALA A 86 -2.17 -1.57 11.14
CA ALA A 86 -2.49 -0.15 11.24
C ALA A 86 -3.57 0.23 10.22
N ASP A 87 -4.55 1.03 10.65
CA ASP A 87 -5.40 1.74 9.70
C ASP A 87 -4.57 2.81 8.98
N SER A 88 -4.68 2.85 7.66
CA SER A 88 -3.82 3.59 6.77
C SER A 88 -4.60 4.16 5.59
N ALA A 89 -3.99 5.11 4.89
CA ALA A 89 -4.56 5.71 3.69
C ALA A 89 -3.52 5.80 2.59
N LEU A 90 -3.89 5.32 1.40
CA LEU A 90 -3.16 5.54 0.16
C LEU A 90 -3.78 6.74 -0.57
N HIS A 91 -3.08 7.87 -0.51
CA HIS A 91 -3.49 9.11 -1.14
C HIS A 91 -2.79 9.29 -2.48
N LEU A 92 -3.56 9.55 -3.54
CA LEU A 92 -3.02 9.91 -4.84
C LEU A 92 -3.57 11.27 -5.29
N THR A 93 -2.70 12.12 -5.84
CA THR A 93 -3.07 13.39 -6.50
C THR A 93 -2.73 13.36 -7.99
N GLY A 94 -3.25 14.30 -8.77
CA GLY A 94 -3.09 14.30 -10.22
C GLY A 94 -3.92 13.21 -10.90
N VAL A 95 -4.97 12.72 -10.24
CA VAL A 95 -5.82 11.64 -10.72
C VAL A 95 -6.77 12.17 -11.78
N GLN A 96 -6.66 11.62 -12.99
CA GLN A 96 -7.52 11.96 -14.12
C GLN A 96 -8.67 10.95 -14.29
N LYS A 97 -8.43 9.69 -13.94
CA LYS A 97 -9.42 8.62 -14.10
C LYS A 97 -9.15 7.46 -13.16
N VAL A 98 -10.21 6.85 -12.65
CA VAL A 98 -10.15 5.61 -11.86
C VAL A 98 -11.07 4.59 -12.52
N ARG A 99 -10.62 3.34 -12.66
CA ARG A 99 -11.42 2.23 -13.18
C ARG A 99 -11.19 0.98 -12.37
N TRP A 100 -12.25 0.48 -11.75
CA TRP A 100 -12.28 -0.83 -11.12
C TRP A 100 -12.71 -1.90 -12.13
N ARG A 101 -12.07 -3.06 -12.08
CA ARG A 101 -12.44 -4.25 -12.84
C ARG A 101 -12.41 -5.43 -11.90
N TYR A 102 -13.47 -6.23 -11.95
CA TYR A 102 -13.61 -7.46 -11.18
C TYR A 102 -13.78 -8.61 -12.16
N THR A 103 -12.99 -9.67 -12.03
CA THR A 103 -13.09 -10.84 -12.92
C THR A 103 -14.18 -11.81 -12.46
N ASN A 104 -14.44 -11.86 -11.15
CA ASN A 104 -15.47 -12.68 -10.50
C ASN A 104 -16.21 -11.86 -9.42
N GLN A 105 -17.26 -12.42 -8.83
CA GLN A 105 -17.87 -11.84 -7.63
C GLN A 105 -16.85 -11.90 -6.47
N VAL A 106 -16.24 -10.76 -6.13
CA VAL A 106 -15.37 -10.65 -4.96
C VAL A 106 -16.25 -10.58 -3.71
N THR A 107 -16.40 -11.70 -3.01
CA THR A 107 -17.05 -11.78 -1.70
C THR A 107 -16.05 -11.36 -0.61
N GLY A 108 -16.46 -10.50 0.34
CA GLY A 108 -15.60 -10.06 1.47
C GLY A 108 -14.81 -8.76 1.25
N GLN A 109 -13.74 -8.51 2.00
CA GLN A 109 -12.88 -7.34 1.80
C GLN A 109 -11.76 -7.69 0.80
N PRO A 110 -11.49 -6.86 -0.23
CA PRO A 110 -10.41 -7.14 -1.18
C PRO A 110 -9.04 -6.92 -0.53
N TRP A 111 -8.15 -7.88 -0.73
CA TRP A 111 -6.75 -7.80 -0.34
C TRP A 111 -5.91 -7.24 -1.49
N LEU A 112 -4.88 -6.47 -1.15
CA LEU A 112 -3.94 -5.91 -2.09
C LEU A 112 -2.70 -6.80 -2.18
N ASP A 113 -2.45 -7.37 -3.37
CA ASP A 113 -1.30 -8.24 -3.59
C ASP A 113 -0.07 -7.39 -3.91
N TYR A 114 -0.19 -6.47 -4.87
CA TYR A 114 0.91 -5.62 -5.29
C TYR A 114 0.46 -4.33 -6.00
N LEU A 115 1.40 -3.39 -6.09
CA LEU A 115 1.27 -2.13 -6.79
C LEU A 115 2.18 -2.10 -8.03
N TRP A 116 1.72 -1.46 -9.10
CA TRP A 116 2.49 -1.36 -10.33
C TRP A 116 2.30 0.00 -11.03
N ILE A 117 3.28 0.42 -11.84
CA ILE A 117 3.16 1.58 -12.73
C ILE A 117 3.62 1.23 -14.14
N ASP A 118 2.77 1.44 -15.16
CA ASP A 118 3.17 1.23 -16.56
C ASP A 118 3.82 2.50 -17.11
N ARG A 119 5.14 2.43 -17.29
CA ARG A 119 5.96 3.53 -17.83
C ARG A 119 5.90 3.65 -19.35
N ARG A 120 5.34 2.68 -20.08
CA ARG A 120 5.18 2.76 -21.55
C ARG A 120 4.27 3.93 -21.96
N PHE A 121 3.46 4.43 -21.03
CA PHE A 121 2.62 5.61 -21.20
C PHE A 121 3.36 6.96 -21.09
N ARG A 122 4.66 7.00 -20.77
CA ARG A 122 5.47 8.24 -20.73
C ARG A 122 5.40 9.08 -22.02
N ARG A 123 5.04 8.47 -23.15
CA ARG A 123 4.89 9.18 -24.44
C ARG A 123 3.62 10.03 -24.55
N LYS A 124 2.68 9.97 -23.58
CA LYS A 124 1.36 10.62 -23.66
C LYS A 124 1.03 11.57 -22.50
N SER A 125 2.02 12.05 -21.75
CA SER A 125 1.80 12.94 -20.59
C SER A 125 0.84 12.36 -19.54
N GLN A 126 0.81 11.03 -19.41
CA GLN A 126 -0.05 10.28 -18.50
C GLN A 126 0.69 9.04 -18.01
N PHE A 127 0.29 8.55 -16.84
CA PHE A 127 0.78 7.29 -16.27
C PHE A 127 -0.41 6.43 -15.84
N GLU A 128 -0.28 5.12 -15.94
CA GLU A 128 -1.23 4.20 -15.32
C GLU A 128 -0.59 3.57 -14.09
N PHE A 129 -1.21 3.81 -12.94
CA PHE A 129 -0.92 3.17 -11.67
C PHE A 129 -1.96 2.07 -11.43
N TYR A 130 -1.53 0.93 -10.94
CA TYR A 130 -2.38 -0.23 -10.72
C TYR A 130 -2.32 -0.67 -9.27
N LEU A 131 -3.50 -0.89 -8.70
CA LEU A 131 -3.67 -1.71 -7.52
C LEU A 131 -4.25 -3.04 -7.98
N ILE A 132 -3.60 -4.14 -7.58
CA ILE A 132 -3.96 -5.47 -8.03
C ILE A 132 -4.16 -6.34 -6.80
N GLY A 133 -5.25 -7.09 -6.81
CA GLY A 133 -5.47 -8.16 -5.86
C GLY A 133 -6.17 -9.34 -6.53
N GLU A 134 -6.46 -10.36 -5.73
CA GLU A 134 -7.09 -11.57 -6.22
C GLU A 134 -8.46 -11.26 -6.87
N HIS A 135 -8.59 -11.54 -8.17
CA HIS A 135 -9.79 -11.31 -8.98
C HIS A 135 -10.24 -9.86 -9.17
N TRP A 136 -9.40 -8.87 -8.85
CA TRP A 136 -9.72 -7.47 -9.10
C TRP A 136 -8.51 -6.64 -9.50
N ARG A 137 -8.78 -5.53 -10.19
CA ARG A 137 -7.77 -4.53 -10.54
C ARG A 137 -8.37 -3.14 -10.53
N CYS A 138 -7.72 -2.21 -9.85
CA CYS A 138 -7.97 -0.79 -9.98
C CYS A 138 -6.89 -0.17 -10.87
N THR A 139 -7.30 0.50 -11.95
CA THR A 139 -6.42 1.30 -12.80
C THR A 139 -6.67 2.78 -12.53
N ILE A 140 -5.63 3.49 -12.12
CA ILE A 140 -5.64 4.92 -11.85
C ILE A 140 -4.77 5.61 -12.91
N THR A 141 -5.39 6.44 -13.73
CA THR A 141 -4.68 7.30 -14.68
C THR A 141 -4.26 8.58 -13.97
N LEU A 142 -2.96 8.83 -13.93
CA LEU A 142 -2.33 10.02 -13.36
C LEU A 142 -1.89 10.97 -14.48
N ALA A 143 -1.89 12.27 -14.19
CA ALA A 143 -1.27 13.29 -15.02
C ALA A 143 0.23 13.02 -15.20
N GLY A 144 0.87 13.61 -16.21
CA GLY A 144 2.28 13.36 -16.51
C GLY A 144 3.23 13.96 -15.46
N ASP A 145 3.03 15.24 -15.17
CA ASP A 145 4.08 16.06 -14.55
C ASP A 145 3.73 16.51 -13.12
N ASP A 146 2.51 16.24 -12.65
CA ASP A 146 2.03 16.70 -11.34
C ASP A 146 1.11 15.66 -10.69
N TRP A 147 1.72 14.70 -9.99
CA TRP A 147 1.02 13.67 -9.23
C TRP A 147 1.83 13.29 -8.00
N THR A 148 1.15 12.82 -6.96
CA THR A 148 1.81 12.27 -5.77
C THR A 148 1.15 10.97 -5.38
N ILE A 149 1.92 10.03 -4.83
CA ILE A 149 1.39 8.81 -4.20
C ILE A 149 2.01 8.74 -2.81
N ARG A 150 1.15 8.68 -1.79
CA ARG A 150 1.53 8.69 -0.38
C ARG A 150 0.81 7.61 0.39
N LEU A 151 1.54 6.84 1.17
CA LEU A 151 1.00 5.99 2.24
C LEU A 151 1.15 6.73 3.57
N ILE A 152 0.06 6.82 4.32
CA ILE A 152 0.03 7.45 5.63
C ILE A 152 -0.75 6.57 6.58
N ASP A 153 -0.09 6.12 7.65
CA ASP A 153 -0.78 5.54 8.79
C ASP A 153 -1.59 6.59 9.54
N ALA A 154 -2.81 6.23 9.92
CA ALA A 154 -3.65 7.04 10.79
C ALA A 154 -3.25 6.92 12.27
N GLU A 155 -2.60 5.82 12.64
CA GLU A 155 -2.36 5.44 14.04
C GLU A 155 -1.03 4.70 14.23
N MET A 156 -0.65 4.51 15.49
CA MET A 156 0.49 3.65 15.82
C MET A 156 0.15 2.20 15.51
N PRO A 157 1.04 1.44 14.83
CA PRO A 157 0.83 0.01 14.65
C PRO A 157 0.63 -0.71 15.98
N TYR A 158 -0.37 -1.60 16.03
CA TYR A 158 -0.76 -2.35 17.23
C TYR A 158 -0.97 -3.82 16.89
N LEU A 159 -0.91 -4.70 17.88
CA LEU A 159 -1.26 -6.10 17.70
C LEU A 159 -2.78 -6.24 17.52
N TRP A 160 -3.20 -7.01 16.53
CA TRP A 160 -4.62 -7.23 16.22
C TRP A 160 -5.42 -7.71 17.45
N SER A 161 -4.81 -8.54 18.29
CA SER A 161 -5.33 -9.01 19.57
C SER A 161 -5.77 -7.88 20.50
N PHE A 162 -5.07 -6.74 20.50
CA PHE A 162 -5.42 -5.56 21.31
C PHE A 162 -6.60 -4.77 20.76
N ARG A 163 -7.02 -5.00 19.50
CA ARG A 163 -8.23 -4.38 18.92
C ARG A 163 -9.49 -4.90 19.61
N ASN A 164 -9.54 -6.21 19.81
CA ASN A 164 -10.72 -6.91 20.31
C ASN A 164 -10.94 -6.70 21.82
N GLU A 165 -9.91 -6.30 22.56
CA GLU A 165 -10.04 -5.96 23.98
C GLU A 165 -10.79 -4.64 24.21
N LYS A 166 -10.95 -3.81 23.17
CA LYS A 166 -11.65 -2.51 23.25
C LYS A 166 -13.10 -2.51 22.77
N SER A 167 -13.63 -3.64 22.31
CA SER A 167 -15.05 -3.77 21.96
C SER A 167 -15.77 -4.92 22.69
N PRO A 168 -15.88 -4.90 24.04
CA PRO A 168 -16.83 -5.78 24.72
C PRO A 168 -18.27 -5.26 24.71
N ASP A 169 -18.49 -3.95 24.46
CA ASP A 169 -19.82 -3.32 24.58
C ASP A 169 -20.03 -2.24 23.50
N GLU A 170 -20.49 -2.66 22.31
CA GLU A 170 -21.39 -1.88 21.44
C GLU A 170 -22.55 -2.78 20.99
#